data_AF-A0A2V6CRJ8-F1
#
_entry.id   AF-A0A2V6CRJ8-F1
#
_cell.length_a   1.000
_cell.length_b   1.000
_cell.length_c   1.000
_cell.angle_alpha   90.00
_cell.angle_beta   90.00
_cell.angle_gamma   90.00
#
_symmetry.space_group_name_H-M   'P 1'
#
loop_
_entity.id
_entity.type
_entity.pdbx_description
1 polymer ?
#
loop_
_entity_poly.entity_id
_entity_poly.type
_entity_poly.pdbx_seq_one_letter_code
_entity_poly.pdbx_strand_id
1 'polypeptide(L)'
;FFRASDFTVASRMLGGMFGRHVHGDAILSTREILQVAIVTICVITVHWMLRDSNIETAVTRLPRWVVTTAWALMACAIILTQGNSNAFIYFQF
;
A
#
# COMPACT_ATOMS: atom_id res chain seq x y z
N PHE A 1 -13.41 14.33 -7.95
CA PHE A 1 -13.94 13.21 -8.75
C PHE A 1 -12.97 12.97 -9.91
N PHE A 2 -12.30 11.82 -9.99
CA PHE A 2 -11.32 11.50 -11.04
C PHE A 2 -12.05 10.94 -12.28
N ARG A 3 -12.79 11.80 -12.99
CA ARG A 3 -13.50 11.41 -14.22
C ARG A 3 -13.14 12.37 -15.34
N ALA A 4 -12.59 11.83 -16.43
CA ALA A 4 -12.31 12.59 -17.64
C ALA A 4 -13.59 12.76 -18.47
N SER A 5 -13.74 13.94 -19.09
CA SER A 5 -14.81 14.24 -20.06
C SER A 5 -14.62 13.55 -21.40
N ASP A 6 -13.37 13.24 -21.75
CA ASP A 6 -12.96 12.71 -23.05
C ASP A 6 -11.62 11.97 -22.95
N PHE A 7 -11.27 11.26 -24.03
CA PHE A 7 -10.06 10.41 -24.10
C PHE A 7 -8.75 11.21 -24.03
N THR A 8 -8.75 12.46 -24.49
CA THR A 8 -7.57 13.34 -24.45
C THR A 8 -7.27 13.72 -23.00
N VAL A 9 -8.30 14.10 -22.25
CA VAL A 9 -8.18 14.39 -20.82
C VAL A 9 -7.77 13.15 -20.04
N ALA A 10 -8.33 11.97 -20.35
CA ALA A 10 -7.93 10.71 -19.73
C ALA A 10 -6.44 10.39 -19.95
N SER A 11 -5.96 10.55 -21.19
CA SER A 11 -4.56 10.32 -21.55
C SER A 11 -3.61 11.31 -20.89
N ARG A 12 -4.02 12.57 -20.72
CA ARG A 12 -3.26 13.60 -19.99
C ARG A 12 -3.21 13.32 -18.49
N MET A 13 -4.30 12.85 -17.89
CA MET A 13 -4.32 12.42 -16.48
C MET A 13 -3.36 11.26 -16.25
N LEU A 14 -3.39 10.24 -17.12
CA LEU A 14 -2.46 9.11 -17.10
C LEU A 14 -1.00 9.54 -17.27
N GLY A 15 -0.71 10.39 -18.27
CA GLY A 15 0.62 10.93 -18.48
C GLY A 15 1.14 11.71 -17.26
N GLY A 16 0.24 12.42 -16.58
CA GLY A 16 0.57 13.15 -15.36
C GLY A 16 1.00 12.29 -14.19
N MET A 17 0.38 11.11 -14.02
CA MET A 17 0.78 10.15 -12.98
C MET A 17 2.23 9.65 -13.15
N PHE A 18 2.77 9.70 -14.38
CA PHE A 18 4.16 9.33 -14.70
C PHE A 18 5.07 10.53 -14.93
N GLY A 19 4.68 11.73 -14.46
CA GLY A 19 5.53 12.93 -14.53
C GLY A 19 5.69 13.54 -15.92
N ARG A 20 4.78 13.27 -16.88
CA ARG A 20 4.84 13.86 -18.23
C ARG A 20 4.31 15.30 -18.34
N HIS A 21 3.92 15.93 -17.22
CA HIS A 21 3.54 17.35 -17.21
C HIS A 21 4.74 18.23 -16.93
N VAL A 22 5.02 19.17 -17.83
CA VAL A 22 6.17 20.09 -17.74
C VAL A 22 6.02 21.07 -16.55
N HIS A 23 4.79 21.41 -16.18
CA HIS A 23 4.45 22.29 -15.06
C HIS A 23 3.31 21.67 -14.25
N GLY A 24 3.63 20.79 -13.30
CA GLY A 24 2.67 20.19 -12.39
C GLY A 24 3.16 20.31 -10.95
N ASP A 25 2.35 20.89 -10.08
CA ASP A 25 2.63 20.89 -8.65
C ASP A 25 2.61 19.45 -8.12
N ALA A 26 3.62 19.11 -7.34
CA ALA A 26 3.71 17.80 -6.71
C ALA A 26 2.62 17.67 -5.65
N ILE A 27 1.54 16.95 -6.00
CA ILE A 27 0.43 16.64 -5.07
C ILE A 27 0.93 15.75 -3.93
N LEU A 28 1.86 14.84 -4.23
CA LEU A 28 2.57 14.03 -3.24
C LEU A 28 4.05 14.38 -3.28
N SER A 29 4.66 14.45 -2.10
CA SER A 29 6.10 14.52 -1.96
C SER A 29 6.77 13.23 -2.45
N THR A 30 8.02 13.32 -2.91
CA THR A 30 8.82 12.15 -3.30
C THR A 30 8.93 11.12 -2.17
N ARG A 31 8.91 11.58 -0.91
CA ARG A 31 8.93 10.71 0.28
C ARG A 31 7.67 9.87 0.38
N GLU A 32 6.49 10.45 0.16
CA GLU A 32 5.22 9.73 0.20
C GLU A 32 5.12 8.71 -0.94
N ILE A 33 5.56 9.09 -2.15
CA ILE A 33 5.61 8.18 -3.31
C ILE A 33 6.51 6.97 -2.99
N LEU A 34 7.71 7.21 -2.44
CA LEU A 34 8.64 6.16 -2.07
C LEU A 34 8.04 5.24 -0.98
N GLN A 35 7.42 5.82 0.04
CA GLN A 35 6.79 5.07 1.11
C GLN A 35 5.68 4.15 0.57
N VAL A 36 4.77 4.68 -0.25
CA VAL A 36 3.69 3.89 -0.86
C VAL A 36 4.27 2.79 -1.74
N ALA A 37 5.24 3.11 -2.61
CA ALA A 37 5.85 2.12 -3.50
C ALA A 37 6.49 0.96 -2.72
N ILE A 38 7.24 1.26 -1.65
CA ILE A 38 7.87 0.23 -0.80
C ILE A 38 6.80 -0.65 -0.16
N VAL A 39 5.77 -0.05 0.45
CA VAL A 39 4.68 -0.80 1.10
C VAL A 39 3.95 -1.70 0.10
N THR A 40 3.61 -1.18 -1.08
CA THR A 40 2.93 -1.94 -2.14
C THR A 40 3.77 -3.12 -2.61
N ILE A 41 5.06 -2.92 -2.87
CA ILE A 41 5.96 -4.01 -3.28
C ILE A 41 6.02 -5.07 -2.18
N CYS A 42 6.22 -4.68 -0.92
CA CYS A 42 6.25 -5.61 0.20
C CYS A 42 4.97 -6.45 0.30
N VAL A 43 3.79 -5.82 0.19
CA VAL A 43 2.49 -6.52 0.25
C VAL A 43 2.38 -7.54 -0.88
N ILE A 44 2.70 -7.14 -2.12
CA ILE A 44 2.61 -8.04 -3.28
C ILE A 44 3.60 -9.19 -3.15
N THR A 45 4.85 -8.92 -2.75
CA THR A 45 5.86 -9.96 -2.55
C THR A 45 5.44 -10.96 -1.49
N VAL A 46 4.94 -10.50 -0.35
CA VAL A 46 4.44 -11.38 0.72
C VAL A 46 3.28 -12.24 0.21
N HIS A 47 2.28 -11.63 -0.45
CA HIS A 47 1.17 -12.40 -1.03
C HIS A 47 1.63 -13.44 -2.05
N TRP A 48 2.59 -13.08 -2.88
CA TRP A 48 3.15 -14.00 -3.86
C TRP A 48 3.86 -15.18 -3.19
N MET A 49 4.67 -14.93 -2.16
CA MET A 49 5.36 -15.98 -1.41
C MET A 49 4.39 -16.92 -0.69
N LEU A 50 3.25 -16.39 -0.26
CA LEU A 50 2.23 -17.16 0.45
C LEU A 50 1.21 -17.85 -0.48
N ARG A 51 1.24 -17.59 -1.80
CA ARG A 51 0.26 -18.07 -2.78
C ARG A 51 -0.03 -19.56 -2.72
N ASP A 52 1.01 -20.37 -2.61
CA ASP A 52 0.93 -21.84 -2.66
C ASP A 52 1.14 -22.47 -1.28
N SER A 53 1.07 -21.68 -0.21
CA SER A 53 1.36 -22.12 1.16
C SER A 53 0.28 -21.71 2.14
N ASN A 54 0.08 -22.51 3.18
CA ASN A 54 -0.75 -22.11 4.30
C ASN A 54 0.07 -21.27 5.30
N ILE A 55 -0.60 -20.35 6.00
CA ILE A 55 -0.03 -19.53 7.08
C ILE A 55 0.65 -20.43 8.12
N GLU A 56 0.03 -21.55 8.49
CA GLU A 56 0.59 -22.49 9.46
C GLU A 56 1.96 -23.03 9.02
N THR A 57 2.08 -23.43 7.75
CA THR A 57 3.33 -23.89 7.15
C THR A 57 4.37 -22.77 7.07
N ALA A 58 3.94 -21.53 6.82
CA ALA A 58 4.85 -20.38 6.79
C ALA A 58 5.38 -20.04 8.19
N VAL A 59 4.52 -20.03 9.20
CA VAL A 59 4.90 -19.73 10.60
C VAL A 59 5.82 -20.81 11.18
N THR A 60 5.56 -22.08 10.88
CA THR A 60 6.40 -23.20 11.36
C THR A 60 7.80 -23.21 10.75
N ARG A 61 7.96 -22.68 9.53
CA ARG A 61 9.28 -22.52 8.87
C ARG A 61 10.08 -21.33 9.37
N LEU A 62 9.44 -20.33 9.95
CA LEU A 62 10.09 -19.12 10.43
C LEU A 62 10.68 -19.34 11.84
N PRO A 63 11.84 -18.76 12.15
CA PRO A 63 12.37 -18.81 13.50
C PRO A 63 11.46 -18.02 14.44
N ARG A 64 11.25 -18.54 15.66
CA ARG A 64 10.29 -18.01 16.63
C ARG A 64 10.45 -16.52 16.90
N TRP A 65 11.69 -16.02 16.90
CA TRP A 65 11.98 -14.61 17.13
C TRP A 65 11.35 -13.70 16.06
N VAL A 66 11.38 -14.10 14.77
CA VAL A 66 10.78 -13.32 13.68
C VAL A 66 9.28 -13.20 13.87
N VAL A 67 8.62 -14.32 14.23
CA VAL A 67 7.19 -14.35 14.47
C VAL A 67 6.83 -13.43 15.64
N THR A 68 7.53 -13.53 16.78
CA THR A 68 7.26 -12.67 17.94
C THR A 68 7.52 -11.20 17.65
N THR A 69 8.59 -10.86 16.91
CA THR A 69 8.90 -9.48 16.54
C THR A 69 7.85 -8.91 15.59
N ALA A 70 7.40 -9.68 14.60
CA ALA A 70 6.34 -9.26 13.68
C ALA A 70 5.03 -8.96 14.44
N TRP A 71 4.62 -9.83 15.36
CA TRP A 71 3.45 -9.61 16.20
C TRP A 71 3.59 -8.38 17.10
N ALA A 72 4.74 -8.20 17.75
CA ALA A 72 5.01 -7.03 18.58
C ALA A 72 4.98 -5.73 17.77
N LEU A 73 5.55 -5.74 16.56
CA LEU A 73 5.54 -4.59 15.66
C LEU A 73 4.12 -4.24 15.23
N MET A 74 3.31 -5.22 14.83
CA MET A 74 1.90 -4.98 14.47
C MET A 74 1.10 -4.41 15.65
N ALA A 75 1.26 -4.97 16.85
CA ALA A 75 0.59 -4.45 18.04
C ALA A 75 1.03 -3.01 18.36
N CYS A 76 2.33 -2.73 18.30
CA CYS A 76 2.88 -1.40 18.47
C CYS A 76 2.33 -0.42 17.42
N ALA A 77 2.28 -0.83 16.15
CA ALA A 77 1.72 -0.02 15.08
C ALA A 77 0.25 0.32 15.34
N ILE A 78 -0.57 -0.64 15.75
CA ILE A 78 -1.98 -0.39 16.09
C ILE A 78 -2.09 0.62 17.24
N ILE A 79 -1.30 0.44 18.30
CA ILE A 79 -1.33 1.31 19.48
C ILE A 79 -0.85 2.73 19.15
N LEU A 80 0.21 2.86 18.35
CA LEU A 80 0.82 4.16 18.02
C LEU A 80 0.07 4.92 16.91
N THR A 81 -0.68 4.22 16.04
CA THR A 81 -1.38 4.83 14.91
C THR A 81 -2.84 5.18 15.24
N GLN A 82 -3.16 5.43 16.51
CA GLN A 82 -4.47 5.90 16.95
C GLN A 82 -4.77 7.30 16.39
N GLY A 83 -5.39 7.37 15.21
CA GLY A 83 -5.73 8.60 14.50
C GLY A 83 -7.05 8.48 13.74
N ASN A 84 -7.73 9.62 13.55
CA ASN A 84 -9.12 9.74 13.10
C ASN A 84 -9.36 8.95 11.80
N SER A 85 -10.00 7.79 11.94
CA SER A 85 -10.20 6.84 10.85
C SER A 85 -11.36 7.32 9.97
N ASN A 86 -11.04 8.05 8.90
CA ASN A 86 -11.91 8.14 7.73
C ASN A 86 -11.78 6.87 6.85
N ALA A 87 -11.42 5.72 7.44
CA ALA A 87 -11.47 4.45 6.74
C ALA A 87 -12.92 3.98 6.69
N PHE A 88 -13.69 4.55 5.76
CA PHE A 88 -14.94 3.97 5.30
C PHE A 88 -14.62 2.62 4.66
N ILE A 89 -14.65 1.54 5.44
CA ILE A 89 -14.70 0.20 4.88
C ILE A 89 -16.16 -0.03 4.48
N TYR A 90 -16.49 0.23 3.22
CA TYR A 90 -17.77 -0.16 2.62
C TYR A 90 -17.75 -1.69 2.46
N PHE A 91 -18.20 -2.41 3.48
CA PHE A 91 -18.75 -3.75 3.27
C PHE A 91 -20.22 -3.57 2.87
N GLN A 92 -20.45 -3.27 1.59
CA GLN A 92 -21.75 -3.60 1.01
C GLN A 92 -21.72 -5.09 0.67
N PHE A 93 -22.56 -5.85 1.38
CA PHE A 93 -22.91 -7.21 1.02
C PHE A 93 -23.52 -7.26 -0.38
#